data_AF-A0A6N3FXA2-F1
#
_entry.id   AF-A0A6N3FXA2-F1
#
_cell.length_a   1.000
_cell.length_b   1.000
_cell.length_c   1.000
_cell.angle_alpha   90.00
_cell.angle_beta   90.00
_cell.angle_gamma   90.00
#
_symmetry.space_group_name_H-M   'P 1'
#
loop_
_entity.id
_entity.type
_entity.pdbx_description
1 polymer ?
#
loop_
_entity_poly.entity_id
_entity_poly.type
_entity_poly.pdbx_seq_one_letter_code
_entity_poly.pdbx_strand_id
1 'polypeptide(L)'
;MEKRKKRKKKNKLWILQSVLCAVCMFSAALLYYDYVAVPRQNRELVEELKTCFPEDIPPGGGSPGQKPEQAGREPEVSAIDLRSLQSKYLNVRGWLTIPESGIDYPVLQSNVEDPEYYLRRDYRGNYDINGSLFLQADCILGESGNLTIYGHNMNSGAMFGNLDQYVSYDYWKAHPKVFFQTQEGMEEYQIAAVLKADVSMFDFQQ
;
A
#
# COMPACT_ATOMS: atom_id res chain seq x y z
N MET A 1 6.98 -63.30 -6.99
CA MET A 1 6.04 -62.26 -6.48
C MET A 1 6.74 -61.01 -5.91
N GLU A 2 7.92 -61.13 -5.27
CA GLU A 2 8.58 -60.03 -4.54
C GLU A 2 9.05 -58.85 -5.41
N LYS A 3 9.62 -59.11 -6.59
CA LYS A 3 10.07 -58.06 -7.55
C LYS A 3 8.91 -57.15 -8.01
N ARG A 4 7.69 -57.70 -8.18
CA ARG A 4 6.48 -56.94 -8.53
C ARG A 4 6.03 -56.02 -7.39
N LYS A 5 6.14 -56.46 -6.13
CA LYS A 5 5.83 -55.64 -4.95
C LYS A 5 6.84 -54.48 -4.77
N LYS A 6 8.14 -54.74 -4.94
CA LYS A 6 9.19 -53.70 -4.88
C LYS A 6 9.02 -52.63 -5.97
N ARG A 7 8.72 -53.04 -7.22
CA ARG A 7 8.44 -52.10 -8.33
C ARG A 7 7.20 -51.24 -8.07
N LYS A 8 6.12 -51.83 -7.55
CA LYS A 8 4.91 -51.07 -7.16
C LYS A 8 5.20 -50.07 -6.02
N LYS A 9 6.00 -50.44 -5.03
CA LYS A 9 6.38 -49.56 -3.91
C LYS A 9 7.27 -48.39 -4.37
N LYS A 10 8.23 -48.65 -5.27
CA LYS A 10 9.08 -47.62 -5.89
C LYS A 10 8.26 -46.64 -6.74
N ASN A 11 7.31 -47.15 -7.53
CA ASN A 11 6.40 -46.29 -8.32
C ASN A 11 5.51 -45.42 -7.43
N LYS A 12 4.96 -45.97 -6.32
CA LYS A 12 4.19 -45.18 -5.35
C LYS A 12 5.03 -44.10 -4.67
N LEU A 13 6.30 -44.40 -4.34
CA LEU A 13 7.22 -43.42 -3.77
C LEU A 13 7.55 -42.28 -4.75
N TRP A 14 7.76 -42.61 -6.03
CA TRP A 14 7.98 -41.60 -7.09
C TRP A 14 6.77 -40.70 -7.30
N ILE A 15 5.56 -41.28 -7.27
CA ILE A 15 4.31 -40.50 -7.36
C ILE A 15 4.15 -39.58 -6.15
N LEU A 16 4.41 -40.08 -4.94
CA LEU A 16 4.34 -39.25 -3.73
C LEU A 16 5.35 -38.10 -3.79
N GLN A 17 6.58 -38.37 -4.23
CA GLN A 17 7.62 -37.35 -4.33
C GLN A 17 7.31 -36.31 -5.41
N SER A 18 6.74 -36.72 -6.56
CA SER A 18 6.30 -35.76 -7.58
C SER A 18 5.17 -34.86 -7.08
N VAL A 19 4.22 -35.42 -6.30
CA VAL A 19 3.13 -34.62 -5.70
C VAL A 19 3.69 -33.63 -4.68
N LEU A 20 4.61 -34.04 -3.82
CA LEU A 20 5.23 -33.16 -2.83
C LEU A 20 5.99 -32.01 -3.51
N CYS A 21 6.78 -32.31 -4.56
CA CYS A 21 7.48 -31.29 -5.33
C CYS A 21 6.50 -30.32 -6.01
N ALA A 22 5.39 -30.81 -6.57
CA ALA A 22 4.38 -29.95 -7.18
C ALA A 22 3.73 -28.99 -6.16
N VAL A 23 3.43 -29.47 -4.95
CA VAL A 23 2.91 -28.63 -3.85
C VAL A 23 3.94 -27.58 -3.44
N CYS A 24 5.22 -27.95 -3.29
CA CYS A 24 6.28 -27.00 -2.97
C CYS A 24 6.42 -25.92 -4.05
N MET A 25 6.46 -26.31 -5.33
CA MET A 25 6.56 -25.38 -6.46
C MET A 25 5.36 -24.43 -6.52
N PHE A 26 4.15 -24.94 -6.28
CA PHE A 26 2.94 -24.12 -6.23
C PHE A 26 2.99 -23.13 -5.05
N SER A 27 3.39 -23.57 -3.86
CA SER A 27 3.54 -22.68 -2.71
C SER A 27 4.60 -21.59 -2.93
N ALA A 28 5.72 -21.93 -3.58
CA ALA A 28 6.77 -20.98 -3.91
C ALA A 28 6.29 -19.97 -4.97
N ALA A 29 5.46 -20.39 -5.91
CA ALA A 29 4.85 -19.50 -6.89
C ALA A 29 3.86 -18.52 -6.25
N LEU A 30 3.04 -18.97 -5.29
CA LEU A 30 2.16 -18.09 -4.52
C LEU A 30 2.96 -17.07 -3.71
N LEU A 31 3.98 -17.53 -2.95
CA LEU A 31 4.86 -16.63 -2.21
C LEU A 31 5.58 -15.64 -3.13
N TYR A 32 6.04 -16.08 -4.30
CA TYR A 32 6.64 -15.18 -5.28
C TYR A 32 5.64 -14.15 -5.82
N TYR A 33 4.40 -14.57 -6.08
CA TYR A 33 3.36 -13.66 -6.54
C TYR A 33 3.07 -12.58 -5.48
N ASP A 34 2.83 -13.00 -4.24
CA ASP A 34 2.45 -12.12 -3.13
C ASP A 34 3.60 -11.22 -2.66
N TYR A 35 4.84 -11.74 -2.61
CA TYR A 35 6.00 -10.98 -2.09
C TYR A 35 6.82 -10.27 -3.16
N VAL A 36 6.67 -10.61 -4.45
CA VAL A 36 7.53 -10.05 -5.51
C VAL A 36 6.71 -9.43 -6.63
N ALA A 37 5.75 -10.15 -7.21
CA ALA A 37 5.01 -9.63 -8.37
C ALA A 37 4.05 -8.49 -7.98
N VAL A 38 3.36 -8.66 -6.86
CA VAL A 38 2.36 -7.71 -6.35
C VAL A 38 3.01 -6.40 -5.86
N PRO A 39 4.06 -6.41 -5.00
CA PRO A 39 4.78 -5.19 -4.62
C PRO A 39 5.42 -4.48 -5.81
N ARG A 40 5.83 -5.23 -6.84
CA ARG A 40 6.37 -4.66 -8.07
C ARG A 40 5.32 -3.86 -8.84
N GLN A 41 4.09 -4.33 -8.95
CA GLN A 41 3.01 -3.56 -9.59
C GLN A 41 2.66 -2.29 -8.80
N ASN A 42 2.61 -2.39 -7.46
CA ASN A 42 2.39 -1.20 -6.61
C ASN A 42 3.53 -0.20 -6.77
N ARG A 43 4.77 -0.70 -6.84
CA ARG A 43 5.94 0.11 -7.12
C ARG A 43 5.90 0.72 -8.51
N GLU A 44 5.47 0.00 -9.54
CA GLU A 44 5.32 0.54 -10.90
C GLU A 44 4.28 1.67 -10.92
N LEU A 45 3.16 1.52 -10.21
CA LEU A 45 2.13 2.56 -10.08
C LEU A 45 2.62 3.77 -9.27
N VAL A 46 3.35 3.54 -8.17
CA VAL A 46 3.98 4.60 -7.38
C VAL A 46 5.13 5.25 -8.15
N GLU A 47 5.92 4.52 -8.91
CA GLU A 47 6.99 5.07 -9.76
C GLU A 47 6.41 5.83 -10.94
N GLU A 48 5.30 5.40 -11.54
CA GLU A 48 4.56 6.18 -12.53
C GLU A 48 4.08 7.49 -11.91
N LEU A 49 3.52 7.43 -10.70
CA LEU A 49 3.11 8.59 -9.92
C LEU A 49 4.30 9.52 -9.62
N LYS A 50 5.43 9.00 -9.11
CA LYS A 50 6.65 9.76 -8.82
C LYS A 50 7.36 10.28 -10.07
N THR A 51 7.23 9.60 -11.21
CA THR A 51 7.72 10.09 -12.50
C THR A 51 6.87 11.26 -12.98
N CYS A 52 5.54 11.20 -12.75
CA CYS A 52 4.66 12.35 -12.95
C CYS A 52 4.91 13.48 -11.92
N PHE A 53 5.44 13.14 -10.74
CA PHE A 53 5.61 14.00 -9.57
C PHE A 53 6.99 13.83 -8.90
N PRO A 54 8.06 14.42 -9.49
CA PRO A 54 9.40 14.28 -8.94
C PRO A 54 9.49 14.89 -7.52
N GLU A 55 10.18 14.20 -6.62
CA GLU A 55 10.55 14.72 -5.30
C GLU A 55 11.53 15.89 -5.46
N ASP A 56 11.30 17.00 -4.76
CA ASP A 56 12.23 18.13 -4.73
C ASP A 56 13.44 17.77 -3.87
N ILE A 57 14.55 17.41 -4.52
CA ILE A 57 15.85 17.37 -3.86
C ILE A 57 16.31 18.82 -3.68
N PRO A 58 16.54 19.33 -2.45
CA PRO A 58 17.07 20.67 -2.26
C PRO A 58 18.40 20.80 -3.03
N PRO A 59 18.65 21.95 -3.70
CA PRO A 59 19.82 22.10 -4.55
C PRO A 59 21.08 22.18 -3.70
N GLY A 60 21.73 21.03 -3.48
CA GLY A 60 22.91 20.97 -2.62
C GLY A 60 23.54 19.59 -2.47
N GLY A 61 24.18 19.09 -3.54
CA GLY A 61 25.42 18.31 -3.39
C GLY A 61 25.37 16.78 -3.57
N GLY A 62 25.86 16.31 -4.73
CA GLY A 62 26.80 15.18 -4.78
C GLY A 62 26.28 13.78 -5.18
N SER A 63 26.48 13.44 -6.46
CA SER A 63 26.77 12.13 -7.10
C SER A 63 26.37 10.78 -6.44
N PRO A 64 25.81 9.82 -7.20
CA PRO A 64 25.35 8.53 -6.68
C PRO A 64 26.52 7.56 -6.43
N GLY A 65 26.88 7.38 -5.16
CA GLY A 65 27.84 6.36 -4.71
C GLY A 65 27.16 5.36 -3.78
N GLN A 66 27.18 4.09 -4.17
CA GLN A 66 26.78 2.93 -3.36
C GLN A 66 27.29 3.03 -1.91
N LYS A 67 26.43 2.76 -0.92
CA LYS A 67 26.84 2.25 0.40
C LYS A 67 25.71 1.46 1.07
N PRO A 68 26.06 0.56 1.99
CA PRO A 68 25.41 -0.73 2.20
C PRO A 68 24.29 -0.66 3.23
N GLU A 69 23.45 -1.69 3.17
CA GLU A 69 22.50 -2.15 4.17
C GLU A 69 23.07 -1.98 5.60
N GLN A 70 22.58 -0.97 6.33
CA GLN A 70 22.75 -0.85 7.78
C GLN A 70 21.37 -0.82 8.43
N ALA A 71 21.07 -1.88 9.18
CA ALA A 71 19.93 -1.97 10.07
C ALA A 71 19.99 -0.85 11.12
N GLY A 72 18.91 -0.07 11.25
CA GLY A 72 18.73 0.90 12.32
C GLY A 72 18.59 2.37 11.91
N ARG A 73 18.39 2.71 10.63
CA ARG A 73 18.02 4.07 10.23
C ARG A 73 16.50 4.21 10.38
N GLU A 74 16.03 5.20 11.15
CA GLU A 74 14.62 5.62 11.06
C GLU A 74 14.32 5.91 9.59
N PRO A 75 13.16 5.47 9.05
CA PRO A 75 12.80 5.77 7.66
C PRO A 75 12.70 7.29 7.51
N GLU A 76 13.69 7.87 6.83
CA GLU A 76 13.75 9.27 6.47
C GLU A 76 12.75 9.48 5.32
N VAL A 77 11.51 9.85 5.65
CA VAL A 77 10.47 10.13 4.65
C VAL A 77 10.77 11.47 3.99
N SER A 78 11.07 11.44 2.69
CA SER A 78 11.26 12.64 1.88
C SER A 78 9.93 13.35 1.65
N ALA A 79 9.94 14.67 1.78
CA ALA A 79 8.80 15.49 1.41
C ALA A 79 8.67 15.57 -0.11
N ILE A 80 7.45 15.52 -0.61
CA ILE A 80 7.14 15.75 -2.02
C ILE A 80 6.94 17.25 -2.29
N ASP A 81 7.09 17.69 -3.55
CA ASP A 81 6.68 19.04 -3.96
C ASP A 81 5.15 19.12 -4.11
N LEU A 82 4.48 19.16 -2.95
CA LEU A 82 3.03 19.20 -2.85
C LEU A 82 2.46 20.44 -3.54
N ARG A 83 3.19 21.56 -3.53
CA ARG A 83 2.73 22.82 -4.14
C ARG A 83 2.64 22.68 -5.66
N SER A 84 3.68 22.15 -6.31
CA SER A 84 3.62 21.89 -7.76
C SER A 84 2.58 20.84 -8.12
N LEU A 85 2.43 19.80 -7.29
CA LEU A 85 1.39 18.78 -7.47
C LEU A 85 -0.01 19.41 -7.46
N GLN A 86 -0.31 20.22 -6.44
CA GLN A 86 -1.61 20.89 -6.30
C GLN A 86 -1.90 21.88 -7.41
N SER A 87 -0.88 22.55 -7.96
CA SER A 87 -1.05 23.45 -9.11
C SER A 87 -1.57 22.74 -10.37
N LYS A 88 -1.29 21.43 -10.50
CA LYS A 88 -1.73 20.59 -11.62
C LYS A 88 -3.02 19.84 -11.30
N TYR A 89 -3.18 19.44 -10.03
CA TYR A 89 -4.28 18.60 -9.55
C TYR A 89 -4.92 19.25 -8.32
N LEU A 90 -5.87 20.15 -8.58
CA LEU A 90 -6.49 21.01 -7.55
C LEU A 90 -7.17 20.26 -6.41
N ASN A 91 -7.55 19.01 -6.64
CA ASN A 91 -8.21 18.18 -5.63
C ASN A 91 -7.23 17.44 -4.73
N VAL A 92 -5.92 17.49 -4.99
CA VAL A 92 -4.90 16.96 -4.06
C VAL A 92 -4.83 17.84 -2.83
N ARG A 93 -4.94 17.25 -1.66
CA ARG A 93 -4.88 17.95 -0.36
C ARG A 93 -3.67 17.60 0.47
N GLY A 94 -3.13 16.40 0.29
CA GLY A 94 -1.92 15.98 0.96
C GLY A 94 -1.31 14.74 0.33
N TRP A 95 -0.33 14.18 1.02
CA TRP A 95 0.36 12.98 0.64
C TRP A 95 0.52 12.07 1.85
N LEU A 96 0.06 10.82 1.74
CA LEU A 96 0.09 9.83 2.81
C LEU A 96 1.19 8.81 2.54
N THR A 97 2.12 8.68 3.48
CA THR A 97 3.21 7.72 3.43
C THR A 97 3.23 6.87 4.70
N ILE A 98 3.26 5.55 4.54
CA ILE A 98 3.52 4.61 5.62
C ILE A 98 4.73 3.76 5.19
N PRO A 99 5.94 4.03 5.73
CA PRO A 99 7.17 3.38 5.31
C PRO A 99 7.05 1.86 5.34
N GLU A 100 7.66 1.20 4.35
CA GLU A 100 7.74 -0.27 4.22
C GLU A 100 6.39 -1.01 4.05
N SER A 101 5.25 -0.31 4.17
CA SER A 101 3.92 -0.85 3.88
C SER A 101 3.52 -0.76 2.40
N GLY A 102 4.23 0.04 1.61
CA GLY A 102 3.88 0.33 0.21
C GLY A 102 2.78 1.37 0.01
N ILE A 103 2.31 2.00 1.09
CA ILE A 103 1.38 3.14 1.03
C ILE A 103 2.21 4.41 0.88
N ASP A 104 2.15 5.01 -0.31
CA ASP A 104 2.86 6.25 -0.67
C ASP A 104 2.10 6.96 -1.78
N TYR A 105 1.05 7.71 -1.41
CA TYR A 105 0.00 8.14 -2.34
C TYR A 105 -0.50 9.57 -2.07
N PRO A 106 -0.97 10.30 -3.11
CA PRO A 106 -1.70 11.53 -2.93
C PRO A 106 -3.05 11.26 -2.28
N VAL A 107 -3.47 12.18 -1.43
CA VAL A 107 -4.79 12.19 -0.80
C VAL A 107 -5.60 13.30 -1.42
N LEU A 108 -6.75 12.92 -1.98
CA LEU A 108 -7.66 13.79 -2.72
C LEU A 108 -8.81 14.28 -1.82
N GLN A 109 -9.55 15.29 -2.27
CA GLN A 109 -10.79 15.75 -1.66
C GLN A 109 -11.98 15.49 -2.58
N SER A 110 -12.96 14.72 -2.09
CA SER A 110 -14.29 14.64 -2.71
C SER A 110 -15.17 15.82 -2.29
N ASN A 111 -16.18 16.12 -3.10
CA ASN A 111 -17.20 17.12 -2.76
C ASN A 111 -18.30 16.52 -1.89
N VAL A 112 -19.02 17.35 -1.13
CA VAL A 112 -20.12 16.90 -0.25
C VAL A 112 -21.28 16.31 -1.05
N GLU A 113 -21.51 16.80 -2.28
CA GLU A 113 -22.56 16.31 -3.18
C GLU A 113 -22.22 14.96 -3.82
N ASP A 114 -20.94 14.61 -3.90
CA ASP A 114 -20.45 13.32 -4.41
C ASP A 114 -19.27 12.84 -3.54
N PRO A 115 -19.54 12.38 -2.31
CA PRO A 115 -18.49 12.07 -1.33
C PRO A 115 -17.61 10.89 -1.76
N GLU A 116 -18.12 10.02 -2.63
CA GLU A 116 -17.43 8.85 -3.15
C GLU A 116 -16.81 9.10 -4.54
N TYR A 117 -16.68 10.35 -4.99
CA TYR A 117 -16.20 10.69 -6.33
C TYR A 117 -14.89 9.98 -6.71
N TYR A 118 -13.95 9.89 -5.77
CA TYR A 118 -12.64 9.27 -5.94
C TYR A 118 -12.59 7.76 -5.66
N LEU A 119 -13.72 7.14 -5.30
CA LEU A 119 -13.80 5.69 -5.12
C LEU A 119 -13.56 4.94 -6.44
N ARG A 120 -13.86 5.53 -7.60
CA ARG A 120 -13.62 4.90 -8.92
C ARG A 120 -12.90 5.83 -9.89
N ARG A 121 -12.05 6.70 -9.35
CA ARG A 121 -11.27 7.65 -10.15
C ARG A 121 -9.83 7.79 -9.67
N ASP A 122 -8.94 7.95 -10.63
CA ASP A 122 -7.54 8.28 -10.39
C ASP A 122 -7.40 9.74 -9.89
N TYR A 123 -6.17 10.13 -9.51
CA TYR A 123 -5.82 11.49 -9.05
C TYR A 123 -6.10 12.58 -10.11
N ARG A 124 -6.29 12.20 -11.37
CA ARG A 124 -6.61 13.09 -12.49
C ARG A 124 -8.12 13.23 -12.73
N GLY A 125 -8.93 12.41 -12.07
CA GLY A 125 -10.39 12.35 -12.25
C GLY A 125 -10.86 11.39 -13.35
N ASN A 126 -9.96 10.61 -13.97
CA ASN A 126 -10.35 9.58 -14.94
C ASN A 126 -10.87 8.34 -14.22
N TYR A 127 -11.72 7.56 -14.89
CA TYR A 127 -12.18 6.29 -14.36
C TYR A 127 -11.01 5.33 -14.10
N ASP A 128 -10.91 4.83 -12.88
CA ASP A 128 -9.99 3.78 -12.46
C ASP A 128 -10.68 2.91 -11.40
N ILE A 129 -10.66 1.60 -11.57
CA ILE A 129 -11.25 0.66 -10.61
C ILE A 129 -10.52 0.64 -9.27
N ASN A 130 -9.24 0.99 -9.26
CA ASN A 130 -8.41 1.09 -8.05
C ASN A 130 -8.72 2.37 -7.25
N GLY A 131 -9.37 3.36 -7.89
CA GLY A 131 -9.71 4.63 -7.28
C GLY A 131 -8.48 5.43 -6.83
N SER A 132 -8.70 6.29 -5.84
CA SER A 132 -7.65 7.07 -5.17
C SER A 132 -7.81 7.02 -3.64
N LEU A 133 -6.81 7.48 -2.89
CA LEU A 133 -7.01 7.81 -1.48
C LEU A 133 -7.70 9.17 -1.38
N PHE A 134 -8.74 9.29 -0.57
CA PHE A 134 -9.47 10.55 -0.46
C PHE A 134 -9.99 10.82 0.95
N LEU A 135 -10.03 12.10 1.33
CA LEU A 135 -10.61 12.55 2.58
C LEU A 135 -12.13 12.41 2.57
N GLN A 136 -12.71 12.14 3.74
CA GLN A 136 -14.14 12.32 3.98
C GLN A 136 -14.56 13.72 3.55
N ALA A 137 -15.70 13.83 2.87
CA ALA A 137 -16.06 15.01 2.10
C ALA A 137 -16.23 16.30 2.94
N ASP A 138 -16.57 16.14 4.22
CA ASP A 138 -16.76 17.23 5.19
C ASP A 138 -15.51 17.50 6.08
N CYS A 139 -14.43 16.74 5.89
CA CYS A 139 -13.15 17.05 6.54
C CYS A 139 -12.53 18.32 5.92
N ILE A 140 -12.10 19.23 6.79
CA ILE A 140 -11.42 20.47 6.43
C ILE A 140 -10.02 20.43 7.06
N LEU A 141 -8.98 20.43 6.24
CA LEU A 141 -7.60 20.47 6.72
C LEU A 141 -7.35 21.72 7.56
N GLY A 142 -6.69 21.56 8.71
CA GLY A 142 -6.41 22.63 9.67
C GLY A 142 -7.58 22.98 10.61
N GLU A 143 -8.80 22.50 10.33
CA GLU A 143 -9.99 22.79 11.17
C GLU A 143 -10.57 21.53 11.81
N SER A 144 -10.67 20.43 11.07
CA SER A 144 -11.21 19.16 11.57
C SER A 144 -10.26 18.52 12.57
N GLY A 145 -10.76 18.21 13.77
CA GLY A 145 -9.97 17.51 14.80
C GLY A 145 -9.66 16.05 14.49
N ASN A 146 -10.33 15.45 13.50
CA ASN A 146 -10.05 14.11 13.00
C ASN A 146 -10.16 14.11 11.47
N LEU A 147 -9.16 13.54 10.79
CA LEU A 147 -9.12 13.41 9.34
C LEU A 147 -9.32 11.95 8.97
N THR A 148 -10.45 11.65 8.33
CA THR A 148 -10.75 10.30 7.84
C THR A 148 -10.34 10.20 6.37
N ILE A 149 -9.44 9.26 6.05
CA ILE A 149 -9.01 8.95 4.68
C ILE A 149 -9.56 7.58 4.28
N TYR A 150 -10.19 7.51 3.12
CA TYR A 150 -10.70 6.29 2.49
C TYR A 150 -9.81 5.86 1.33
N GLY A 151 -9.86 4.57 1.01
CA GLY A 151 -9.15 3.96 -0.12
C GLY A 151 -9.55 2.49 -0.26
N HIS A 152 -9.37 1.93 -1.46
CA HIS A 152 -9.70 0.51 -1.69
C HIS A 152 -8.74 -0.43 -0.96
N ASN A 153 -9.30 -1.50 -0.40
CA ASN A 153 -8.53 -2.65 0.08
C ASN A 153 -8.34 -3.63 -1.09
N MET A 154 -7.25 -3.45 -1.85
CA MET A 154 -6.95 -4.26 -3.02
C MET A 154 -6.20 -5.54 -2.61
N ASN A 155 -6.60 -6.70 -3.16
CA ASN A 155 -5.86 -7.96 -2.96
C ASN A 155 -4.41 -7.90 -3.48
N SER A 156 -4.10 -6.96 -4.36
CA SER A 156 -2.75 -6.65 -4.81
C SER A 156 -1.95 -5.80 -3.80
N GLY A 157 -2.45 -5.54 -2.60
CA GLY A 157 -1.77 -4.65 -1.65
C GLY A 157 -1.73 -3.17 -2.06
N ALA A 158 -2.20 -2.81 -3.25
CA ALA A 158 -2.28 -1.42 -3.72
C ALA A 158 -3.24 -0.61 -2.85
N MET A 159 -3.10 0.71 -2.87
CA MET A 159 -3.97 1.63 -2.13
C MET A 159 -3.92 1.32 -0.63
N PHE A 160 -5.01 0.84 -0.03
CA PHE A 160 -5.06 0.39 1.37
C PHE A 160 -5.02 -1.13 1.53
N GLY A 161 -4.67 -1.87 0.47
CA GLY A 161 -4.57 -3.33 0.48
C GLY A 161 -3.64 -3.89 1.57
N ASN A 162 -2.56 -3.17 1.88
CA ASN A 162 -1.60 -3.58 2.90
C ASN A 162 -2.00 -3.21 4.34
N LEU A 163 -3.11 -2.49 4.55
CA LEU A 163 -3.58 -2.19 5.91
C LEU A 163 -4.02 -3.46 6.67
N ASP A 164 -4.41 -4.52 5.96
CA ASP A 164 -4.76 -5.80 6.58
C ASP A 164 -3.59 -6.45 7.35
N GLN A 165 -2.35 -6.10 7.03
CA GLN A 165 -1.16 -6.59 7.72
C GLN A 165 -1.10 -6.10 9.18
N TYR A 166 -1.71 -4.95 9.47
CA TYR A 166 -1.76 -4.37 10.82
C TYR A 166 -2.62 -5.14 11.82
N VAL A 167 -3.36 -6.17 11.38
CA VAL A 167 -3.99 -7.13 12.30
C VAL A 167 -2.93 -7.91 13.08
N SER A 168 -1.74 -8.10 12.51
CA SER A 168 -0.60 -8.68 13.20
C SER A 168 0.03 -7.66 14.14
N TYR A 169 0.10 -7.99 15.44
CA TYR A 169 0.76 -7.15 16.44
C TYR A 169 2.24 -6.91 16.10
N ASP A 170 2.95 -7.92 15.59
CA ASP A 170 4.37 -7.79 15.22
C ASP A 170 4.53 -6.81 14.05
N TYR A 171 3.61 -6.84 13.08
CA TYR A 171 3.62 -5.90 11.96
C TYR A 171 3.34 -4.47 12.44
N TRP A 172 2.32 -4.27 13.27
CA TRP A 172 2.01 -2.98 13.88
C TRP A 172 3.21 -2.42 14.66
N LYS A 173 3.86 -3.27 15.46
CA LYS A 173 5.04 -2.88 16.27
C LYS A 173 6.23 -2.49 15.40
N ALA A 174 6.41 -3.14 14.25
CA ALA A 174 7.47 -2.81 13.30
C ALA A 174 7.16 -1.53 12.48
N HIS A 175 5.89 -1.23 12.22
CA HIS A 175 5.46 -0.10 11.38
C HIS A 175 4.51 0.87 12.12
N PRO A 176 4.91 1.47 13.26
CA PRO A 176 3.98 2.20 14.13
C PRO A 176 3.64 3.61 13.65
N LYS A 177 4.36 4.14 12.65
CA LYS A 177 4.31 5.55 12.22
C LYS A 177 3.62 5.70 10.87
N VAL A 178 2.85 6.79 10.74
CA VAL A 178 2.19 7.24 9.52
C VAL A 178 2.60 8.69 9.29
N PHE A 179 2.92 9.06 8.05
CA PHE A 179 3.31 10.41 7.69
C PHE A 179 2.28 11.01 6.75
N PHE A 180 1.81 12.21 7.06
CA PHE A 180 0.86 12.92 6.22
C PHE A 180 1.41 14.32 5.94
N GLN A 181 1.75 14.58 4.69
CA GLN A 181 2.22 15.88 4.24
C GLN A 181 1.04 16.72 3.77
N THR A 182 0.86 17.89 4.37
CA THR A 182 -0.09 18.92 3.94
C THR A 182 0.66 20.18 3.49
N GLN A 183 -0.07 21.25 3.17
CA GLN A 183 0.54 22.55 2.88
C GLN A 183 1.27 23.15 4.10
N GLU A 184 0.92 22.72 5.31
CA GLU A 184 1.51 23.20 6.57
C GLU A 184 2.85 22.52 6.86
N GLY A 185 3.07 21.33 6.30
CA GLY A 185 4.31 20.58 6.43
C GLY A 185 4.07 19.08 6.52
N MET A 186 5.09 18.37 6.98
CA MET A 186 5.03 16.93 7.26
C MET A 186 4.57 16.71 8.69
N GLU A 187 3.49 15.96 8.87
CA GLU A 187 2.98 15.56 10.18
C GLU A 187 3.23 14.05 10.40
N GLU A 188 3.73 13.70 11.60
CA GLU A 188 3.93 12.31 12.01
C GLU A 188 2.80 11.88 12.96
N TYR A 189 2.17 10.76 12.64
CA TYR A 189 1.11 10.13 13.40
C TYR A 189 1.56 8.76 13.90
N GLN A 190 1.12 8.39 15.10
CA GLN A 190 1.33 7.06 15.66
C GLN A 190 0.03 6.25 15.63
N ILE A 191 0.09 5.03 15.13
CA ILE A 191 -1.06 4.13 15.05
C ILE A 191 -1.45 3.71 16.47
N ALA A 192 -2.56 4.23 16.97
CA ALA A 192 -3.07 3.93 18.30
C ALA A 192 -3.96 2.68 18.35
N ALA A 193 -4.69 2.39 17.27
CA ALA A 193 -5.64 1.27 17.21
C ALA A 193 -5.81 0.76 15.77
N VAL A 194 -6.16 -0.53 15.67
CA VAL A 194 -6.53 -1.21 14.42
C VAL A 194 -7.82 -1.97 14.70
N LEU A 195 -8.87 -1.69 13.92
CA LEU A 195 -10.21 -2.23 14.13
C LEU A 195 -10.73 -2.80 12.80
N LYS A 196 -11.28 -4.01 12.85
CA LYS A 196 -12.07 -4.59 11.75
C LYS A 196 -13.53 -4.51 12.12
N ALA A 197 -14.31 -3.89 11.23
CA ALA A 197 -15.74 -3.70 11.39
C ALA A 197 -16.47 -4.50 10.31
N ASP A 198 -17.49 -5.24 10.70
CA ASP A 198 -18.40 -5.87 9.75
C ASP A 198 -19.49 -4.85 9.37
N VAL A 199 -19.48 -4.42 8.11
CA VAL A 199 -20.45 -3.43 7.60
C VAL A 199 -21.90 -3.89 7.73
N SER A 200 -22.16 -5.21 7.80
CA SER A 200 -23.51 -5.74 8.02
C SER A 200 -24.03 -5.52 9.45
N MET A 201 -23.16 -5.19 10.39
CA MET A 201 -23.53 -4.90 11.78
C MET A 201 -23.95 -3.45 12.01
N PHE A 202 -23.94 -2.62 10.97
CA PHE A 202 -24.31 -1.22 11.05
C PHE A 202 -25.45 -0.91 10.09
N ASP A 203 -26.52 -0.30 10.60
CA ASP A 203 -27.68 0.14 9.82
C ASP A 203 -27.38 1.44 9.04
N PHE A 204 -26.35 1.44 8.17
CA PHE A 204 -26.02 2.61 7.35
C PHE A 204 -26.91 2.75 6.09
N GLN A 205 -27.89 1.87 5.90
CA GLN A 205 -28.78 1.85 4.72
C GLN A 205 -30.28 1.61 5.05
N GLN A 206 -30.79 2.11 6.17
CA GLN A 206 -32.25 2.26 6.34
C GLN A 206 -32.70 3.70 6.04
#